data_AF-A0A7K4I5Y9-F1
#
_entry.id   AF-A0A7K4I5Y9-F1
#
_cell.length_a   1.000
_cell.length_b   1.000
_cell.length_c   1.000
_cell.angle_alpha   90.00
_cell.angle_beta   90.00
_cell.angle_gamma   90.00
#
_symmetry.space_group_name_H-M   'P 1'
#
loop_
_entity.id
_entity.type
_entity.pdbx_description
1 polymer ?
#
loop_
_entity_poly.entity_id
_entity_poly.type
_entity_poly.pdbx_seq_one_letter_code
_entity_poly.pdbx_strand_id
1 'polypeptide(L)'
;MEKESDNQILDELKKLMTRLPEEQQRRAFYVLDYVLNYYRGERRLPKLLEMGFHNELTELKGIGVVVETSEYWRGQTYSRLHIKDELKEEIVNLLREKYHPAFEDKVVTEKLRKIVGKSLSAATKLWHKVEEFKRMEPKIIEHTLSGYGEYQRDIIELGEDLAKCELGFFIGYWSTSWTTYSDEFIFRSEPIDAQALFLKIVEEEANRTFTSFTPAMRWCAYLKFLEPDADERFLLNNRTTRFFPAEIKEAFNKLPDLRIEKFREVAETVLAKERERLLDVIKNLLNRDSSIAQAIGTLLLLAEEKERYLNINNWSLGKIKETSAHSYEKLCNYTKILSDFGVILTSNYGDLIIPKMLQEVFDEAIKGGALELKIFESELDAEAFIEEAMAKATSNIKIWDPYVSTRTLRIIEKSINPNSVGVEILSSQPIIIDEILTLIMKGIKIKAKMVYQKKGEKYLSPFHDRYLIVDHRYVWHFGPSLHAAGEKAWETASLFPEQFAKIILDAFLYNLYRNAEEWKQDGYQVIEKEFESRV
;
A
#
# COMPACT_ATOMS: atom_id res chain seq x y z
N MET A 1 -51.33 -33.43 38.34
CA MET A 1 -50.16 -34.32 38.31
C MET A 1 -48.97 -33.70 37.58
N GLU A 2 -48.93 -33.53 36.24
CA GLU A 2 -47.73 -32.96 35.58
C GLU A 2 -47.38 -31.54 36.05
N LYS A 3 -48.35 -30.62 36.10
CA LYS A 3 -48.11 -29.24 36.62
C LYS A 3 -47.67 -29.17 38.09
N GLU A 4 -48.07 -30.13 38.92
CA GLU A 4 -47.63 -30.19 40.32
C GLU A 4 -46.17 -30.62 40.41
N SER A 5 -45.73 -31.52 39.51
CA SER A 5 -44.34 -31.94 39.39
C SER A 5 -43.43 -30.80 38.92
N ASP A 6 -43.89 -29.94 38.00
CA ASP A 6 -43.08 -28.83 37.48
C ASP A 6 -42.90 -27.72 38.51
N ASN A 7 -43.95 -27.40 39.27
CA ASN A 7 -43.86 -26.46 40.40
C ASN A 7 -42.88 -26.95 41.46
N GLN A 8 -42.88 -28.25 41.76
CA GLN A 8 -41.93 -28.85 42.68
C GLN A 8 -40.49 -28.71 42.19
N ILE A 9 -40.23 -28.90 40.89
CA ILE A 9 -38.89 -28.72 40.29
C ILE A 9 -38.41 -27.27 40.43
N LEU A 10 -39.28 -26.28 40.19
CA LEU A 10 -38.94 -24.86 40.35
C LEU A 10 -38.67 -24.49 41.81
N ASP A 11 -39.42 -25.05 42.76
CA ASP A 11 -39.20 -24.83 44.19
C ASP A 11 -37.87 -25.43 44.66
N GLU A 12 -37.53 -26.64 44.19
CA GLU A 12 -36.22 -27.25 44.47
C GLU A 12 -35.07 -26.47 43.83
N LEU A 13 -35.26 -25.93 42.62
CA LEU A 13 -34.28 -25.03 42.01
C LEU A 13 -34.06 -23.77 42.85
N LYS A 14 -35.13 -23.13 43.32
CA LYS A 14 -35.04 -21.93 44.20
C LYS A 14 -34.34 -22.26 45.52
N LYS A 15 -34.62 -23.43 46.12
CA LYS A 15 -33.92 -23.92 47.31
C LYS A 15 -32.44 -24.18 47.05
N LEU A 16 -32.10 -24.76 45.90
CA LEU A 16 -30.70 -24.95 45.51
C LEU A 16 -29.99 -23.60 45.41
N MET A 17 -30.56 -22.65 44.65
CA MET A 17 -29.95 -21.33 44.44
C MET A 17 -29.76 -20.57 45.75
N THR A 18 -30.71 -20.64 46.69
CA THR A 18 -30.56 -19.97 48.00
C THR A 18 -29.51 -20.61 48.91
N ARG A 19 -29.19 -21.90 48.72
CA ARG A 19 -28.18 -22.62 49.51
C ARG A 19 -26.76 -22.44 48.96
N LEU A 20 -26.60 -22.29 47.64
CA LEU A 20 -25.29 -22.18 47.01
C LEU A 20 -24.62 -20.83 47.38
N PRO A 21 -23.29 -20.77 47.52
CA PRO A 21 -22.54 -19.52 47.52
C PRO A 21 -22.76 -18.72 46.23
N GLU A 22 -22.60 -17.40 46.28
CA GLU A 22 -22.87 -16.49 45.15
C GLU A 22 -22.14 -16.89 43.86
N GLU A 23 -20.87 -17.29 43.95
CA GLU A 23 -20.10 -17.77 42.79
C GLU A 23 -20.69 -19.04 42.16
N GLN A 24 -21.13 -19.99 43.00
CA GLN A 24 -21.74 -21.24 42.52
C GLN A 24 -23.15 -20.99 41.97
N GLN A 25 -23.91 -20.06 42.56
CA GLN A 25 -25.19 -19.61 41.99
C GLN A 25 -24.99 -19.05 40.58
N ARG A 26 -24.02 -18.14 40.41
CA ARG A 26 -23.68 -17.55 39.11
C ARG A 26 -23.31 -18.61 38.07
N ARG A 27 -22.49 -19.59 38.45
CA ARG A 27 -22.10 -20.71 37.58
C ARG A 27 -23.29 -21.59 37.22
N ALA A 28 -24.19 -21.86 38.16
CA ALA A 28 -25.42 -22.61 37.88
C ALA A 28 -26.35 -21.84 36.93
N PHE A 29 -26.47 -20.53 37.08
CA PHE A 29 -27.18 -19.68 36.12
C PHE A 29 -26.54 -19.69 34.73
N TYR A 30 -25.21 -19.66 34.63
CA TYR A 30 -24.52 -19.83 33.35
C TYR A 30 -24.84 -21.18 32.71
N VAL A 31 -24.91 -22.28 33.46
CA VAL A 31 -25.31 -23.60 32.91
C VAL A 31 -26.74 -23.57 32.36
N LEU A 32 -27.70 -22.98 33.09
CA LEU A 32 -29.09 -22.86 32.62
C LEU A 32 -29.17 -22.04 31.34
N ASP A 33 -28.50 -20.89 31.32
CA ASP A 33 -28.45 -20.01 30.18
C ASP A 33 -27.72 -20.63 28.97
N TYR A 34 -26.62 -21.36 29.23
CA TYR A 34 -25.93 -22.16 28.23
C TYR A 34 -26.90 -23.15 27.61
N VAL A 35 -27.61 -23.96 28.40
CA VAL A 35 -28.51 -25.02 27.90
C VAL A 35 -29.65 -24.44 27.07
N LEU A 36 -30.14 -23.23 27.40
CA LEU A 36 -31.16 -22.54 26.62
C LEU A 36 -30.65 -22.05 25.26
N ASN A 37 -29.39 -21.61 25.18
CA ASN A 37 -28.90 -20.84 24.04
C ASN A 37 -27.88 -21.56 23.14
N TYR A 38 -27.18 -22.59 23.63
CA TYR A 38 -26.13 -23.27 22.86
C TYR A 38 -26.66 -24.11 21.69
N TYR A 39 -27.89 -24.62 21.80
CA TYR A 39 -28.46 -25.60 20.87
C TYR A 39 -29.45 -24.95 19.90
N ARG A 40 -28.94 -24.45 18.77
CA ARG A 40 -29.75 -23.94 17.64
C ARG A 40 -29.76 -24.88 16.43
N GLY A 41 -29.19 -26.08 16.53
CA GLY A 41 -29.11 -27.02 15.42
C GLY A 41 -28.64 -28.41 15.83
N GLU A 42 -28.81 -29.38 14.93
CA GLU A 42 -28.38 -30.78 15.12
C GLU A 42 -26.85 -30.90 15.21
N ARG A 43 -26.37 -31.99 15.82
CA ARG A 43 -24.94 -32.39 15.83
C ARG A 43 -24.02 -31.52 16.71
N ARG A 44 -24.59 -30.87 17.72
CA ARG A 44 -23.85 -30.08 18.72
C ARG A 44 -23.71 -30.83 20.03
N LEU A 45 -22.52 -30.73 20.62
CA LEU A 45 -22.12 -31.37 21.86
C LEU A 45 -21.86 -30.32 22.94
N PRO A 46 -22.43 -30.51 24.14
CA PRO A 46 -22.16 -29.60 25.25
C PRO A 46 -20.71 -29.77 25.74
N LYS A 47 -20.01 -28.65 25.96
CA LYS A 47 -18.63 -28.63 26.50
C LYS A 47 -18.54 -28.20 27.96
N LEU A 48 -19.68 -28.16 28.66
CA LEU A 48 -19.76 -27.73 30.06
C LEU A 48 -18.81 -28.49 30.99
N LEU A 49 -18.62 -29.80 30.77
CA LEU A 49 -17.69 -30.61 31.58
C LEU A 49 -16.23 -30.20 31.38
N GLU A 50 -15.81 -29.99 30.13
CA GLU A 50 -14.45 -29.55 29.77
C GLU A 50 -14.17 -28.14 30.31
N MET A 51 -15.21 -27.29 30.37
CA MET A 51 -15.13 -25.96 30.97
C MET A 51 -15.22 -25.96 32.52
N GLY A 52 -15.33 -27.14 33.14
CA GLY A 52 -15.32 -27.28 34.60
C GLY A 52 -16.66 -27.06 35.31
N PHE A 53 -17.80 -27.18 34.62
CA PHE A 53 -19.16 -27.03 35.19
C PHE A 53 -19.80 -28.36 35.61
N HIS A 54 -18.99 -29.34 36.04
CA HIS A 54 -19.49 -30.70 36.35
C HIS A 54 -20.48 -30.72 37.52
N ASN A 55 -20.18 -29.98 38.58
CA ASN A 55 -20.99 -30.00 39.80
C ASN A 55 -22.35 -29.35 39.54
N GLU A 56 -22.35 -28.16 38.95
CA GLU A 56 -23.58 -27.41 38.66
C GLU A 56 -24.49 -28.18 37.70
N LEU A 57 -23.92 -28.78 36.65
CA LEU A 57 -24.68 -29.62 35.72
C LEU A 57 -25.28 -30.86 36.41
N THR A 58 -24.52 -31.51 37.29
CA THR A 58 -24.99 -32.70 38.01
C THR A 58 -26.15 -32.37 38.95
N GLU A 59 -26.05 -31.27 39.70
CA GLU A 59 -27.13 -30.82 40.59
C GLU A 59 -28.39 -30.44 39.81
N LEU A 60 -28.26 -29.69 38.72
CA LEU A 60 -29.40 -29.27 37.88
C LEU A 60 -30.09 -30.47 37.19
N LYS A 61 -29.33 -31.51 36.83
CA LYS A 61 -29.87 -32.78 36.34
C LYS A 61 -30.55 -33.59 37.44
N GLY A 62 -29.99 -33.59 38.65
CA GLY A 62 -30.57 -34.26 39.82
C GLY A 62 -31.93 -33.71 40.22
N ILE A 63 -32.13 -32.39 40.07
CA ILE A 63 -33.44 -31.72 40.28
C ILE A 63 -34.40 -32.00 39.11
N GLY A 64 -33.86 -32.30 37.92
CA GLY A 64 -34.66 -32.54 36.72
C GLY A 64 -35.01 -31.27 35.92
N VAL A 65 -34.33 -30.15 36.18
CA VAL A 65 -34.45 -28.92 35.38
C VAL A 65 -33.75 -29.08 34.03
N VAL A 66 -32.53 -29.63 34.08
CA VAL A 66 -31.76 -29.97 32.88
C VAL A 66 -31.92 -31.46 32.60
N VAL A 67 -32.35 -31.80 31.40
CA VAL A 67 -32.50 -33.17 30.94
C VAL A 67 -31.43 -33.47 29.91
N GLU A 68 -30.76 -34.61 30.06
CA GLU A 68 -29.85 -35.14 29.04
C GLU A 68 -30.54 -36.26 28.28
N THR A 69 -30.59 -36.13 26.96
CA THR A 69 -31.09 -37.14 26.04
C THR A 69 -29.99 -37.57 25.09
N SER A 70 -29.98 -38.86 24.75
CA SER A 70 -29.13 -39.38 23.68
C SER A 70 -29.84 -39.21 22.35
N GLU A 71 -29.23 -38.45 21.44
CA GLU A 71 -29.68 -38.36 20.06
C GLU A 71 -28.86 -39.27 19.17
N TYR A 72 -29.47 -39.77 18.10
CA TYR A 72 -28.81 -40.62 17.12
C TYR A 72 -28.84 -39.95 15.75
N TRP A 73 -27.68 -39.86 15.10
CA TRP A 73 -27.57 -39.37 13.75
C TRP A 73 -26.46 -40.10 13.00
N ARG A 74 -26.80 -40.67 11.82
CA ARG A 74 -25.84 -41.36 10.92
C ARG A 74 -24.88 -42.36 11.61
N GLY A 75 -25.37 -43.17 12.54
CA GLY A 75 -24.54 -44.19 13.19
C GLY A 75 -23.81 -43.73 14.45
N GLN A 76 -23.94 -42.45 14.82
CA GLN A 76 -23.31 -41.90 16.01
C GLN A 76 -24.38 -41.44 17.01
N THR A 77 -24.13 -41.72 18.29
CA THR A 77 -24.95 -41.25 19.40
C THR A 77 -24.24 -40.10 20.11
N TYR A 78 -24.97 -39.03 20.40
CA TYR A 78 -24.42 -37.89 21.11
C TYR A 78 -25.38 -37.36 22.18
N SER A 79 -24.80 -36.76 23.21
CA SER A 79 -25.56 -36.16 24.32
C SER A 79 -26.13 -34.79 23.93
N ARG A 80 -27.42 -34.60 24.20
CA ARG A 80 -28.11 -33.32 24.11
C ARG A 80 -28.66 -32.93 25.47
N LEU A 81 -28.30 -31.73 25.92
CA LEU A 81 -28.91 -31.09 27.08
C LEU A 81 -30.05 -30.17 26.64
N HIS A 82 -31.17 -30.21 27.34
CA HIS A 82 -32.27 -29.27 27.17
C HIS A 82 -32.95 -28.97 28.51
N ILE A 83 -33.62 -27.82 28.58
CA ILE A 83 -34.57 -27.51 29.65
C ILE A 83 -35.95 -27.98 29.19
N LYS A 84 -36.71 -28.61 30.08
CA LYS A 84 -38.11 -29.00 29.83
C LYS A 84 -38.92 -27.82 29.31
N ASP A 85 -39.74 -28.04 28.29
CA ASP A 85 -40.46 -26.97 27.60
C ASP A 85 -41.35 -26.17 28.55
N GLU A 86 -41.96 -26.84 29.53
CA GLU A 86 -42.84 -26.28 30.54
C GLU A 86 -42.11 -25.33 31.52
N LEU A 87 -40.79 -25.49 31.67
CA LEU A 87 -39.97 -24.70 32.60
C LEU A 87 -39.25 -23.54 31.90
N LYS A 88 -39.16 -23.53 30.56
CA LYS A 88 -38.33 -22.57 29.82
C LYS A 88 -38.64 -21.11 30.16
N GLU A 89 -39.92 -20.73 30.19
CA GLU A 89 -40.33 -19.35 30.44
C GLU A 89 -39.93 -18.88 31.85
N GLU A 90 -40.16 -19.72 32.86
CA GLU A 90 -39.79 -19.45 34.25
C GLU A 90 -38.27 -19.35 34.43
N ILE A 91 -37.49 -20.23 33.78
CA ILE A 91 -36.02 -20.14 33.80
C ILE A 91 -35.53 -18.85 33.12
N VAL A 92 -36.11 -18.48 31.98
CA VAL A 92 -35.77 -17.22 31.29
C VAL A 92 -36.06 -16.01 32.19
N ASN A 93 -37.20 -15.99 32.88
CA ASN A 93 -37.53 -14.93 33.83
C ASN A 93 -36.56 -14.89 35.01
N LEU A 94 -36.21 -16.05 35.56
CA LEU A 94 -35.23 -16.17 36.64
C LEU A 94 -33.85 -15.65 36.22
N LEU A 95 -33.37 -16.03 35.03
CA LEU A 95 -32.11 -15.53 34.47
C LEU A 95 -32.15 -14.01 34.27
N ARG A 96 -33.26 -13.48 33.73
CA ARG A 96 -33.44 -12.04 33.54
C ARG A 96 -33.40 -11.27 34.86
N GLU A 97 -33.97 -11.81 35.92
CA GLU A 97 -34.02 -11.16 37.22
C GLU A 97 -32.70 -11.27 37.99
N LYS A 98 -32.06 -12.45 37.98
CA LYS A 98 -30.94 -12.76 38.90
C LYS A 98 -29.57 -12.80 38.24
N TYR A 99 -29.49 -13.11 36.95
CA TYR A 99 -28.22 -13.35 36.26
C TYR A 99 -27.86 -12.24 35.27
N HIS A 100 -28.83 -11.81 34.45
CA HIS A 100 -28.64 -10.78 33.43
C HIS A 100 -28.18 -9.42 33.98
N PRO A 101 -28.57 -8.97 35.19
CA PRO A 101 -28.04 -7.73 35.75
C PRO A 101 -26.51 -7.70 35.92
N ALA A 102 -25.85 -8.86 35.93
CA ALA A 102 -24.38 -8.93 36.01
C ALA A 102 -23.67 -8.55 34.69
N PHE A 103 -24.41 -8.32 33.61
CA PHE A 103 -23.89 -8.01 32.26
C PHE A 103 -23.99 -6.52 31.93
N GLU A 104 -23.52 -5.66 32.84
CA GLU A 104 -23.35 -4.25 32.54
C GLU A 104 -22.29 -4.05 31.45
N ASP A 105 -22.57 -3.15 30.49
CA ASP A 105 -21.69 -2.85 29.35
C ASP A 105 -20.23 -2.59 29.75
N LYS A 106 -20.03 -1.82 30.83
CA LYS A 106 -18.71 -1.51 31.37
C LYS A 106 -17.98 -2.76 31.89
N VAL A 107 -18.66 -3.62 32.61
CA VAL A 107 -18.08 -4.85 33.20
C VAL A 107 -17.71 -5.84 32.09
N VAL A 108 -18.60 -6.00 31.11
CA VAL A 108 -18.38 -6.88 29.95
C VAL A 108 -17.21 -6.36 29.10
N THR A 109 -17.16 -5.05 28.86
CA THR A 109 -16.05 -4.39 28.16
C THR A 109 -14.72 -4.61 28.87
N GLU A 110 -14.67 -4.47 30.20
CA GLU A 110 -13.44 -4.69 30.98
C GLU A 110 -12.96 -6.15 30.92
N LYS A 111 -13.89 -7.11 31.04
CA LYS A 111 -13.58 -8.54 30.86
C LYS A 111 -13.02 -8.81 29.46
N LEU A 112 -13.69 -8.31 28.42
CA LEU A 112 -13.25 -8.48 27.04
C LEU A 112 -11.86 -7.87 26.81
N ARG A 113 -11.60 -6.64 27.27
CA ARG A 113 -10.27 -6.01 27.19
C ARG A 113 -9.20 -6.84 27.89
N LYS A 114 -9.49 -7.38 29.06
CA LYS A 114 -8.56 -8.26 29.78
C LYS A 114 -8.23 -9.52 28.98
N ILE A 115 -9.23 -10.14 28.35
CA ILE A 115 -9.06 -11.37 27.54
C ILE A 115 -8.30 -11.05 26.24
N VAL A 116 -8.74 -10.04 25.48
CA VAL A 116 -8.08 -9.58 24.25
C VAL A 116 -6.62 -9.18 24.54
N GLY A 117 -6.36 -8.50 25.66
CA GLY A 117 -5.01 -8.10 26.07
C GLY A 117 -4.07 -9.27 26.40
N LYS A 118 -4.58 -10.46 26.75
CA LYS A 118 -3.73 -11.65 26.93
C LYS A 118 -3.15 -12.15 25.60
N SER A 119 -3.93 -12.06 24.52
CA SER A 119 -3.52 -12.52 23.19
C SER A 119 -4.26 -11.75 22.10
N LEU A 120 -3.73 -10.58 21.75
CA LEU A 120 -4.29 -9.77 20.67
C LEU A 120 -4.26 -10.53 19.33
N SER A 121 -3.22 -11.34 19.09
CA SER A 121 -3.07 -12.17 17.89
C SER A 121 -4.19 -13.20 17.74
N ALA A 122 -4.54 -13.94 18.81
CA ALA A 122 -5.67 -14.87 18.75
C ALA A 122 -7.00 -14.11 18.54
N ALA A 123 -7.15 -12.97 19.22
CA ALA A 123 -8.35 -12.16 19.13
C ALA A 123 -8.58 -11.59 17.73
N THR A 124 -7.52 -11.18 17.04
CA THR A 124 -7.61 -10.62 15.69
C THR A 124 -7.88 -11.71 14.66
N LYS A 125 -7.32 -12.92 14.83
CA LYS A 125 -7.69 -14.07 14.01
C LYS A 125 -9.16 -14.45 14.18
N LEU A 126 -9.67 -14.48 15.43
CA LEU A 126 -11.09 -14.72 15.69
C LEU A 126 -11.98 -13.61 15.09
N TRP A 127 -11.59 -12.35 15.27
CA TRP A 127 -12.24 -11.19 14.67
C TRP A 127 -12.37 -11.35 13.14
N HIS A 128 -11.31 -11.78 12.46
CA HIS A 128 -11.33 -12.01 11.01
C HIS A 128 -12.33 -13.09 10.59
N LYS A 129 -12.42 -14.20 11.35
CA LYS A 129 -13.43 -15.24 11.11
C LYS A 129 -14.84 -14.66 11.27
N VAL A 130 -15.07 -13.92 12.35
CA VAL A 130 -16.37 -13.31 12.64
C VAL A 130 -16.82 -12.36 11.52
N GLU A 131 -15.94 -11.48 11.06
CA GLU A 131 -16.23 -10.54 9.97
C GLU A 131 -16.48 -11.24 8.63
N GLU A 132 -15.76 -12.32 8.33
CA GLU A 132 -15.96 -13.12 7.12
C GLU A 132 -17.36 -13.76 7.11
N PHE A 133 -17.77 -14.38 8.22
CA PHE A 133 -19.11 -14.95 8.36
C PHE A 133 -20.21 -13.89 8.25
N LYS A 134 -20.03 -12.70 8.87
CA LYS A 134 -21.01 -11.59 8.78
C LYS A 134 -21.26 -11.13 7.34
N ARG A 135 -20.25 -11.14 6.48
CA ARG A 135 -20.40 -10.77 5.05
C ARG A 135 -21.20 -11.81 4.27
N MET A 136 -21.06 -13.08 4.62
CA MET A 136 -21.80 -14.16 3.96
C MET A 136 -23.26 -14.21 4.45
N GLU A 137 -23.46 -14.13 5.77
CA GLU A 137 -24.79 -14.19 6.39
C GLU A 137 -24.84 -13.30 7.66
N PRO A 138 -25.45 -12.11 7.60
CA PRO A 138 -25.41 -11.11 8.68
C PRO A 138 -26.02 -11.55 10.03
N LYS A 139 -26.72 -12.69 10.07
CA LYS A 139 -27.41 -13.23 11.25
C LYS A 139 -26.64 -14.36 11.95
N ILE A 140 -25.49 -14.78 11.42
CA ILE A 140 -24.69 -15.84 12.03
C ILE A 140 -23.97 -15.29 13.27
N ILE A 141 -24.32 -15.85 14.43
CA ILE A 141 -23.64 -15.61 15.72
C ILE A 141 -22.66 -16.74 16.09
N GLU A 142 -22.56 -17.75 15.23
CA GLU A 142 -21.89 -19.03 15.48
C GLU A 142 -20.60 -19.09 14.66
N HIS A 143 -19.47 -19.34 15.33
CA HIS A 143 -18.17 -19.27 14.66
C HIS A 143 -17.36 -20.53 14.94
N THR A 144 -17.05 -21.29 13.90
CA THR A 144 -16.19 -22.46 14.00
C THR A 144 -14.75 -22.04 14.32
N LEU A 145 -14.21 -22.49 15.45
CA LEU A 145 -12.89 -22.10 15.92
C LEU A 145 -11.78 -22.95 15.29
N SER A 146 -12.03 -24.24 15.08
CA SER A 146 -11.02 -25.20 14.60
C SER A 146 -11.03 -25.47 13.09
N GLY A 147 -11.95 -24.89 12.31
CA GLY A 147 -12.01 -24.91 10.83
C GLY A 147 -11.91 -26.29 10.12
N TYR A 148 -12.15 -26.32 8.81
CA TYR A 148 -11.82 -27.49 7.98
C TYR A 148 -10.32 -27.48 7.67
N GLY A 149 -9.50 -28.12 8.51
CA GLY A 149 -8.09 -28.41 8.21
C GLY A 149 -7.04 -27.58 8.93
N GLU A 150 -7.42 -26.55 9.70
CA GLU A 150 -6.49 -25.71 10.46
C GLU A 150 -6.89 -25.62 11.93
N TYR A 151 -6.36 -26.54 12.74
CA TYR A 151 -6.50 -26.49 14.19
C TYR A 151 -5.69 -25.30 14.75
N GLN A 152 -6.35 -24.17 14.94
CA GLN A 152 -5.77 -22.95 15.51
C GLN A 152 -5.96 -22.94 17.02
N ARG A 153 -5.05 -23.63 17.72
CA ARG A 153 -5.10 -23.85 19.18
C ARG A 153 -5.28 -22.56 19.99
N ASP A 154 -4.61 -21.48 19.57
CA ASP A 154 -4.67 -20.17 20.20
C ASP A 154 -6.09 -19.55 20.16
N ILE A 155 -6.82 -19.73 19.05
CA ILE A 155 -8.21 -19.29 18.93
C ILE A 155 -9.15 -20.14 19.78
N ILE A 156 -8.88 -21.44 19.91
CA ILE A 156 -9.67 -22.34 20.75
C ILE A 156 -9.51 -21.97 22.23
N GLU A 157 -8.26 -21.78 22.68
CA GLU A 157 -7.97 -21.31 24.04
C GLU A 157 -8.62 -19.95 24.33
N LEU A 158 -8.64 -19.03 23.34
CA LEU A 158 -9.37 -17.77 23.45
C LEU A 158 -10.89 -17.98 23.58
N GLY A 159 -11.48 -18.86 22.78
CA GLY A 159 -12.91 -19.19 22.84
C GLY A 159 -13.31 -19.79 24.20
N GLU A 160 -12.47 -20.65 24.75
CA GLU A 160 -12.65 -21.15 26.12
C GLU A 160 -12.58 -20.03 27.16
N ASP A 161 -11.59 -19.14 27.06
CA ASP A 161 -11.44 -18.00 27.97
C ASP A 161 -12.66 -17.06 27.92
N LEU A 162 -13.19 -16.81 26.72
CA LEU A 162 -14.43 -16.04 26.52
C LEU A 162 -15.63 -16.75 27.17
N ALA A 163 -15.77 -18.06 26.99
CA ALA A 163 -16.87 -18.85 27.57
C ALA A 163 -16.78 -18.95 29.10
N LYS A 164 -15.58 -19.16 29.65
CA LYS A 164 -15.32 -19.15 31.12
C LYS A 164 -15.63 -17.79 31.74
N CYS A 165 -15.56 -16.71 30.96
CA CYS A 165 -15.96 -15.37 31.38
C CYS A 165 -17.44 -15.03 31.11
N GLU A 166 -18.21 -16.02 30.66
CA GLU A 166 -19.66 -15.97 30.37
C GLU A 166 -20.05 -15.11 29.15
N LEU A 167 -19.08 -14.82 28.27
CA LEU A 167 -19.26 -13.94 27.10
C LEU A 167 -19.84 -14.66 25.89
N GLY A 168 -20.06 -15.97 26.00
CA GLY A 168 -20.62 -16.82 24.97
C GLY A 168 -20.60 -18.29 25.39
N PHE A 169 -20.77 -19.18 24.42
CA PHE A 169 -20.92 -20.61 24.63
C PHE A 169 -19.90 -21.36 23.79
N PHE A 170 -19.02 -22.11 24.44
CA PHE A 170 -18.10 -23.02 23.78
C PHE A 170 -18.79 -24.37 23.57
N ILE A 171 -18.81 -24.87 22.35
CA ILE A 171 -19.54 -26.09 21.97
C ILE A 171 -18.67 -26.99 21.09
N GLY A 172 -18.95 -28.29 21.10
CA GLY A 172 -18.44 -29.20 20.08
C GLY A 172 -19.43 -29.34 18.94
N TYR A 173 -18.94 -29.59 17.74
CA TYR A 173 -19.74 -29.77 16.53
C TYR A 173 -19.17 -30.89 15.66
N TRP A 174 -20.06 -31.72 15.11
CA TRP A 174 -19.70 -32.70 14.09
C TRP A 174 -20.16 -32.25 12.70
N SER A 175 -19.25 -32.31 11.73
CA SER A 175 -19.56 -32.08 10.33
C SER A 175 -20.70 -32.97 9.83
N THR A 176 -21.34 -32.60 8.72
CA THR A 176 -22.46 -33.39 8.16
C THR A 176 -22.05 -34.82 7.79
N SER A 177 -20.78 -35.03 7.46
CA SER A 177 -20.17 -36.33 7.19
C SER A 177 -19.70 -37.08 8.44
N TRP A 178 -19.71 -36.47 9.64
CA TRP A 178 -19.12 -37.00 10.88
C TRP A 178 -17.63 -37.37 10.78
N THR A 179 -16.96 -36.92 9.73
CA THR A 179 -15.53 -37.14 9.52
C THR A 179 -14.68 -36.14 10.28
N THR A 180 -15.29 -35.03 10.72
CA THR A 180 -14.57 -33.90 11.29
C THR A 180 -15.31 -33.40 12.51
N TYR A 181 -14.62 -33.49 13.65
CA TYR A 181 -15.00 -32.83 14.88
C TYR A 181 -14.45 -31.41 14.88
N SER A 182 -15.20 -30.46 15.39
CA SER A 182 -14.76 -29.08 15.52
C SER A 182 -15.26 -28.46 16.81
N ASP A 183 -14.47 -27.55 17.36
CA ASP A 183 -14.90 -26.70 18.45
C ASP A 183 -15.43 -25.38 17.86
N GLU A 184 -16.55 -24.90 18.40
CA GLU A 184 -17.16 -23.63 18.01
C GLU A 184 -17.38 -22.75 19.22
N PHE A 185 -17.41 -21.45 18.98
CA PHE A 185 -17.80 -20.49 19.98
C PHE A 185 -18.93 -19.62 19.44
N ILE A 186 -19.98 -19.51 20.26
CA ILE A 186 -21.16 -18.73 19.96
C ILE A 186 -21.15 -17.53 20.88
N PHE A 187 -21.06 -16.32 20.32
CA PHE A 187 -21.17 -15.12 21.13
C PHE A 187 -22.56 -15.01 21.74
N ARG A 188 -22.61 -14.53 22.98
CA ARG A 188 -23.86 -14.14 23.63
C ARG A 188 -24.46 -12.93 22.91
N SER A 189 -25.76 -13.00 22.62
CA SER A 189 -26.55 -11.88 22.08
C SER A 189 -27.45 -11.21 23.12
N GLU A 190 -27.80 -11.92 24.20
CA GLU A 190 -28.63 -11.40 25.30
C GLU A 190 -28.02 -11.75 26.67
N PRO A 191 -28.09 -10.83 27.66
CA PRO A 191 -28.70 -9.49 27.60
C PRO A 191 -27.84 -8.44 26.88
N ILE A 192 -26.64 -8.81 26.44
CA ILE A 192 -25.68 -7.92 25.78
C ILE A 192 -25.12 -8.58 24.51
N ASP A 193 -24.89 -7.77 23.49
CA ASP A 193 -24.21 -8.20 22.27
C ASP A 193 -22.68 -8.25 22.49
N ALA A 194 -22.22 -9.38 23.04
CA ALA A 194 -20.81 -9.60 23.32
C ALA A 194 -19.98 -9.65 22.02
N GLN A 195 -20.60 -10.02 20.89
CA GLN A 195 -19.93 -10.04 19.59
C GLN A 195 -19.58 -8.62 19.15
N ALA A 196 -20.56 -7.70 19.16
CA ALA A 196 -20.33 -6.32 18.77
C ALA A 196 -19.27 -5.64 19.65
N LEU A 197 -19.32 -5.87 20.97
CA LEU A 197 -18.31 -5.36 21.90
C LEU A 197 -16.94 -5.97 21.64
N PHE A 198 -16.84 -7.29 21.42
CA PHE A 198 -15.58 -7.94 21.08
C PHE A 198 -14.96 -7.35 19.82
N LEU A 199 -15.76 -7.18 18.75
CA LEU A 199 -15.27 -6.63 17.49
C LEU A 199 -14.70 -5.22 17.66
N LYS A 200 -15.44 -4.36 18.37
CA LYS A 200 -15.04 -2.99 18.68
C LYS A 200 -13.74 -2.96 19.51
N ILE A 201 -13.66 -3.77 20.56
CA ILE A 201 -12.49 -3.78 21.46
C ILE A 201 -11.23 -4.28 20.76
N VAL A 202 -11.35 -5.32 19.91
CA VAL A 202 -10.22 -5.81 19.13
C VAL A 202 -9.71 -4.75 18.16
N GLU A 203 -10.61 -4.01 17.51
CA GLU A 203 -10.23 -2.89 16.64
C GLU A 203 -9.56 -1.75 17.42
N GLU A 204 -10.12 -1.36 18.58
CA GLU A 204 -9.50 -0.36 19.48
C GLU A 204 -8.10 -0.76 19.94
N GLU A 205 -7.91 -2.01 20.38
CA GLU A 205 -6.61 -2.50 20.86
C GLU A 205 -5.62 -2.74 19.71
N ALA A 206 -6.10 -3.16 18.52
CA ALA A 206 -5.27 -3.21 17.32
C ALA A 206 -4.79 -1.79 16.96
N ASN A 207 -5.70 -0.83 16.84
CA ASN A 207 -5.39 0.58 16.56
C ASN A 207 -4.38 1.15 17.56
N ARG A 208 -4.63 0.96 18.87
CA ARG A 208 -3.70 1.36 19.93
C ARG A 208 -2.31 0.75 19.74
N THR A 209 -2.26 -0.53 19.42
CA THR A 209 -1.01 -1.26 19.12
C THR A 209 -0.27 -0.59 17.95
N PHE A 210 -0.96 -0.26 16.86
CA PHE A 210 -0.36 0.41 15.71
C PHE A 210 0.19 1.81 16.02
N THR A 211 -0.48 2.60 16.86
CA THR A 211 0.05 3.93 17.23
C THR A 211 1.41 3.83 17.93
N SER A 212 1.68 2.71 18.61
CA SER A 212 2.95 2.44 19.28
C SER A 212 4.04 1.85 18.38
N PHE A 213 3.73 1.56 17.11
CA PHE A 213 4.70 0.92 16.22
C PHE A 213 5.92 1.80 15.97
N THR A 214 7.09 1.16 16.07
CA THR A 214 8.35 1.74 15.62
C THR A 214 8.35 1.92 14.10
N PRO A 215 9.25 2.75 13.54
CA PRO A 215 9.36 2.89 12.09
C PRO A 215 9.59 1.56 11.35
N ALA A 216 10.39 0.63 11.92
CA ALA A 216 10.62 -0.69 11.36
C ALA A 216 9.35 -1.57 11.37
N MET A 217 8.56 -1.52 12.45
CA MET A 217 7.27 -2.23 12.51
C MET A 217 6.27 -1.68 11.50
N ARG A 218 6.21 -0.35 11.32
CA ARG A 218 5.37 0.26 10.27
C ARG A 218 5.82 -0.15 8.88
N TRP A 219 7.12 -0.27 8.65
CA TRP A 219 7.65 -0.80 7.39
C TRP A 219 7.22 -2.26 7.16
N CYS A 220 7.37 -3.14 8.15
CA CYS A 220 6.89 -4.52 8.04
C CYS A 220 5.38 -4.60 7.82
N ALA A 221 4.61 -3.74 8.51
CA ALA A 221 3.17 -3.62 8.34
C ALA A 221 2.79 -3.19 6.91
N TYR A 222 3.49 -2.20 6.37
CA TYR A 222 3.31 -1.77 4.98
C TYR A 222 3.60 -2.88 3.97
N LEU A 223 4.70 -3.61 4.14
CA LEU A 223 5.04 -4.74 3.28
C LEU A 223 4.00 -5.85 3.35
N LYS A 224 3.48 -6.16 4.55
CA LYS A 224 2.36 -7.10 4.75
C LYS A 224 1.04 -6.60 4.14
N PHE A 225 0.81 -5.29 4.14
CA PHE A 225 -0.34 -4.72 3.43
C PHE A 225 -0.24 -4.95 1.93
N LEU A 226 0.95 -4.79 1.33
CA LEU A 226 1.14 -5.03 -0.10
C LEU A 226 1.10 -6.52 -0.46
N GLU A 227 1.73 -7.36 0.35
CA GLU A 227 1.84 -8.82 0.18
C GLU A 227 1.44 -9.51 1.51
N PRO A 228 0.15 -9.89 1.69
CA PRO A 228 -0.34 -10.49 2.94
C PRO A 228 0.45 -11.73 3.39
N ASP A 229 0.90 -12.52 2.42
CA ASP A 229 1.66 -13.74 2.65
C ASP A 229 3.17 -13.50 2.76
N ALA A 230 3.61 -12.23 2.87
CA ALA A 230 5.02 -11.87 3.03
C ALA A 230 5.65 -12.61 4.20
N ASP A 231 6.71 -13.36 3.93
CA ASP A 231 7.49 -14.05 4.93
C ASP A 231 8.70 -13.20 5.38
N GLU A 232 9.46 -13.71 6.34
CA GLU A 232 10.68 -13.03 6.81
C GLU A 232 11.65 -12.75 5.65
N ARG A 233 11.74 -13.68 4.69
CA ARG A 233 12.59 -13.53 3.51
C ARG A 233 12.16 -12.34 2.66
N PHE A 234 10.87 -12.20 2.38
CA PHE A 234 10.32 -11.07 1.64
C PHE A 234 10.66 -9.75 2.35
N LEU A 235 10.47 -9.67 3.66
CA LEU A 235 10.75 -8.46 4.44
C LEU A 235 12.23 -8.09 4.43
N LEU A 236 13.13 -9.08 4.53
CA LEU A 236 14.57 -8.87 4.51
C LEU A 236 15.09 -8.47 3.13
N ASN A 237 14.52 -9.03 2.07
CA ASN A 237 14.84 -8.64 0.68
C ASN A 237 14.42 -7.20 0.39
N ASN A 238 13.34 -6.76 1.03
CA ASN A 238 12.73 -5.44 0.86
C ASN A 238 13.06 -4.48 2.00
N ARG A 239 14.19 -4.67 2.69
CA ARG A 239 14.63 -3.69 3.69
C ARG A 239 15.15 -2.44 3.01
N THR A 240 14.86 -1.28 3.60
CA THR A 240 15.50 -0.03 3.18
C THR A 240 16.88 0.10 3.85
N THR A 241 17.72 0.96 3.29
CA THR A 241 19.01 1.37 3.89
C THR A 241 18.89 1.97 5.29
N ARG A 242 17.67 2.34 5.73
CA ARG A 242 17.40 2.85 7.08
C ARG A 242 17.36 1.77 8.15
N PHE A 243 17.16 0.51 7.79
CA PHE A 243 16.91 -0.57 8.74
C PHE A 243 17.95 -1.68 8.64
N PHE A 244 18.50 -2.07 9.78
CA PHE A 244 19.35 -3.24 9.87
C PHE A 244 18.50 -4.53 9.77
N PRO A 245 19.07 -5.65 9.26
CA PRO A 245 18.35 -6.91 9.17
C PRO A 245 17.79 -7.39 10.53
N ALA A 246 18.55 -7.17 11.61
CA ALA A 246 18.13 -7.54 12.96
C ALA A 246 16.88 -6.75 13.41
N GLU A 247 16.81 -5.45 13.10
CA GLU A 247 15.65 -4.62 13.42
C GLU A 247 14.40 -5.07 12.67
N ILE A 248 14.54 -5.44 11.39
CA ILE A 248 13.42 -5.98 10.59
C ILE A 248 12.93 -7.31 11.16
N LYS A 249 13.84 -8.23 11.52
CA LYS A 249 13.47 -9.51 12.15
C LYS A 249 12.75 -9.28 13.47
N GLU A 250 13.29 -8.42 14.32
CA GLU A 250 12.70 -8.09 15.61
C GLU A 250 11.31 -7.45 15.44
N ALA A 251 11.19 -6.49 14.52
CA ALA A 251 9.94 -5.82 14.19
C ALA A 251 8.90 -6.79 13.64
N PHE A 252 9.30 -7.72 12.76
CA PHE A 252 8.42 -8.74 12.20
C PHE A 252 7.93 -9.72 13.28
N ASN A 253 8.82 -10.19 14.15
CA ASN A 253 8.45 -11.10 15.24
C ASN A 253 7.54 -10.43 16.29
N LYS A 254 7.63 -9.12 16.45
CA LYS A 254 6.75 -8.31 17.31
C LYS A 254 5.48 -7.86 16.59
N LEU A 255 5.40 -7.99 15.27
CA LEU A 255 4.22 -7.62 14.52
C LEU A 255 3.12 -8.65 14.84
N PRO A 256 1.99 -8.22 15.40
CA PRO A 256 0.86 -9.12 15.55
C PRO A 256 0.43 -9.64 14.18
N ASP A 257 -0.05 -10.88 14.14
CA ASP A 257 -0.57 -11.52 12.92
C ASP A 257 -1.90 -10.87 12.54
N LEU A 258 -1.80 -9.69 11.93
CA LEU A 258 -2.90 -8.84 11.53
C LEU A 258 -2.97 -8.80 10.01
N ARG A 259 -4.14 -9.13 9.48
CA ARG A 259 -4.50 -8.77 8.12
C ARG A 259 -4.80 -7.27 8.09
N ILE A 260 -3.73 -6.47 8.01
CA ILE A 260 -3.77 -5.00 8.11
C ILE A 260 -4.79 -4.41 7.14
N GLU A 261 -4.95 -5.00 5.96
CA GLU A 261 -5.93 -4.60 4.95
C GLU A 261 -7.39 -4.63 5.46
N LYS A 262 -7.68 -5.40 6.50
CA LYS A 262 -9.00 -5.51 7.10
C LYS A 262 -9.25 -4.44 8.19
N PHE A 263 -8.19 -3.82 8.71
CA PHE A 263 -8.28 -2.72 9.66
C PHE A 263 -8.14 -1.39 8.92
N ARG A 264 -9.27 -0.84 8.47
CA ARG A 264 -9.29 0.31 7.55
C ARG A 264 -8.49 1.51 8.07
N GLU A 265 -8.74 1.94 9.31
CA GLU A 265 -8.06 3.10 9.89
C GLU A 265 -6.54 2.89 10.01
N VAL A 266 -6.13 1.66 10.33
CA VAL A 266 -4.73 1.26 10.38
C VAL A 266 -4.11 1.33 9.00
N ALA A 267 -4.72 0.68 8.01
CA ALA A 267 -4.21 0.62 6.65
C ALA A 267 -4.08 2.04 6.09
N GLU A 268 -5.09 2.89 6.28
CA GLU A 268 -5.06 4.29 5.89
C GLU A 268 -3.92 5.05 6.58
N THR A 269 -3.70 4.83 7.88
CA THR A 269 -2.60 5.47 8.62
C THR A 269 -1.22 5.01 8.14
N VAL A 270 -1.03 3.71 7.92
CA VAL A 270 0.22 3.13 7.41
C VAL A 270 0.51 3.67 6.01
N LEU A 271 -0.50 3.66 5.12
CA LEU A 271 -0.38 4.19 3.77
C LEU A 271 -0.11 5.70 3.76
N ALA A 272 -0.77 6.49 4.60
CA ALA A 272 -0.52 7.93 4.68
C ALA A 272 0.93 8.23 5.10
N LYS A 273 1.43 7.56 6.14
CA LYS A 273 2.81 7.73 6.60
C LYS A 273 3.83 7.29 5.56
N GLU A 274 3.52 6.22 4.84
CA GLU A 274 4.38 5.71 3.78
C GLU A 274 4.36 6.62 2.54
N ARG A 275 3.22 7.24 2.23
CA ARG A 275 3.09 8.25 1.18
C ARG A 275 3.99 9.45 1.45
N GLU A 276 3.92 9.99 2.66
CA GLU A 276 4.78 11.09 3.11
C GLU A 276 6.27 10.72 2.95
N ARG A 277 6.66 9.52 3.41
CA ARG A 277 8.02 9.02 3.29
C ARG A 277 8.47 8.91 1.82
N LEU A 278 7.66 8.29 0.97
CA LEU A 278 7.96 8.11 -0.45
C LEU A 278 8.11 9.45 -1.15
N LEU A 279 7.25 10.43 -0.85
CA LEU A 279 7.33 11.76 -1.43
C LEU A 279 8.66 12.43 -1.12
N ASP A 280 9.08 12.41 0.15
CA ASP A 280 10.36 12.97 0.58
C ASP A 280 11.54 12.24 -0.07
N VAL A 281 11.49 10.91 -0.14
CA VAL A 281 12.54 10.09 -0.77
C VAL A 281 12.66 10.42 -2.25
N ILE A 282 11.54 10.44 -2.99
CA ILE A 282 11.54 10.70 -4.43
C ILE A 282 12.01 12.12 -4.72
N LYS A 283 11.52 13.13 -3.99
CA LYS A 283 12.02 14.52 -4.14
C LYS A 283 13.53 14.59 -3.93
N ASN A 284 14.06 13.95 -2.90
CA ASN A 284 15.50 13.92 -2.64
C ASN A 284 16.29 13.19 -3.73
N LEU A 285 15.76 12.10 -4.26
CA LEU A 285 16.39 11.35 -5.35
C LEU A 285 16.40 12.17 -6.65
N LEU A 286 15.26 12.75 -7.03
CA LEU A 286 15.14 13.58 -8.23
C LEU A 286 16.03 14.83 -8.18
N ASN A 287 16.17 15.45 -7.00
CA ASN A 287 17.07 16.58 -6.80
C ASN A 287 18.56 16.21 -6.97
N ARG A 288 18.92 14.93 -6.78
CA ARG A 288 20.29 14.43 -6.95
C ARG A 288 20.57 13.99 -8.38
N ASP A 289 19.60 13.34 -9.02
CA ASP A 289 19.71 12.88 -10.41
C ASP A 289 18.32 12.84 -11.06
N SER A 290 18.11 13.74 -12.03
CA SER A 290 16.85 13.84 -12.77
C SER A 290 16.56 12.61 -13.64
N SER A 291 17.58 11.81 -13.99
CA SER A 291 17.41 10.57 -14.76
C SER A 291 16.57 9.53 -14.00
N ILE A 292 16.45 9.66 -12.67
CA ILE A 292 15.57 8.81 -11.85
C ILE A 292 14.11 8.95 -12.30
N ALA A 293 13.69 10.13 -12.76
CA ALA A 293 12.34 10.31 -13.29
C ALA A 293 12.09 9.44 -14.53
N GLN A 294 13.06 9.39 -15.45
CA GLN A 294 12.97 8.54 -16.63
C GLN A 294 12.94 7.05 -16.24
N ALA A 295 13.73 6.65 -15.24
CA ALA A 295 13.72 5.28 -14.75
C ALA A 295 12.36 4.90 -14.13
N ILE A 296 11.82 5.72 -13.23
CA ILE A 296 10.49 5.49 -12.63
C ILE A 296 9.41 5.44 -13.71
N GLY A 297 9.38 6.42 -14.62
CA GLY A 297 8.42 6.44 -15.74
C GLY A 297 8.51 5.18 -16.61
N THR A 298 9.72 4.75 -16.96
CA THR A 298 9.93 3.51 -17.73
C THR A 298 9.37 2.30 -17.00
N LEU A 299 9.62 2.18 -15.70
CA LEU A 299 9.14 1.05 -14.91
C LEU A 299 7.62 1.03 -14.79
N LEU A 300 6.98 2.18 -14.55
CA LEU A 300 5.52 2.28 -14.51
C LEU A 300 4.87 1.82 -15.82
N LEU A 301 5.49 2.07 -16.96
CA LEU A 301 4.99 1.64 -18.28
C LEU A 301 5.10 0.14 -18.53
N LEU A 302 6.13 -0.50 -17.98
CA LEU A 302 6.34 -1.94 -18.13
C LEU A 302 5.46 -2.76 -17.21
N ALA A 303 4.90 -2.13 -16.18
CA ALA A 303 4.28 -2.84 -15.08
C ALA A 303 2.83 -3.24 -15.41
N GLU A 304 2.49 -4.46 -15.01
CA GLU A 304 1.13 -4.99 -15.07
C GLU A 304 0.40 -4.67 -13.78
N GLU A 305 -0.84 -4.19 -13.89
CA GLU A 305 -1.63 -3.84 -12.71
C GLU A 305 -2.09 -5.08 -11.92
N LYS A 306 -1.86 -5.07 -10.60
CA LYS A 306 -2.46 -5.98 -9.61
C LYS A 306 -3.38 -5.19 -8.67
N GLU A 307 -3.96 -5.83 -7.66
CA GLU A 307 -4.88 -5.15 -6.75
C GLU A 307 -4.21 -3.98 -6.00
N ARG A 308 -3.03 -4.22 -5.41
CA ARG A 308 -2.35 -3.27 -4.49
C ARG A 308 -1.04 -2.68 -5.03
N TYR A 309 -0.48 -3.30 -6.06
CA TYR A 309 0.80 -2.91 -6.66
C TYR A 309 0.77 -3.13 -8.17
N LEU A 310 1.81 -2.66 -8.84
CA LEU A 310 2.13 -2.98 -10.22
C LEU A 310 3.28 -3.98 -10.22
N ASN A 311 3.23 -4.98 -11.09
CA ASN A 311 4.22 -6.06 -11.16
C ASN A 311 4.98 -6.00 -12.48
N ILE A 312 6.31 -6.05 -12.43
CA ILE A 312 7.15 -6.23 -13.60
C ILE A 312 7.83 -7.59 -13.49
N ASN A 313 7.38 -8.52 -14.31
CA ASN A 313 8.00 -9.84 -14.38
C ASN A 313 9.37 -9.78 -15.08
N ASN A 314 10.20 -10.78 -14.81
CA ASN A 314 11.54 -10.89 -15.43
C ASN A 314 11.52 -10.89 -16.97
N TRP A 315 10.42 -11.38 -17.58
CA TRP A 315 10.28 -11.40 -19.03
C TRP A 315 10.14 -10.00 -19.64
N SER A 316 9.32 -9.13 -19.03
CA SER A 316 9.17 -7.73 -19.44
C SER A 316 10.48 -6.96 -19.33
N LEU A 317 11.28 -7.20 -18.29
CA LEU A 317 12.63 -6.64 -18.17
C LEU A 317 13.59 -7.19 -19.23
N GLY A 318 13.46 -8.48 -19.58
CA GLY A 318 14.26 -9.14 -20.61
C GLY A 318 14.11 -8.49 -22.00
N LYS A 319 12.90 -8.05 -22.36
CA LYS A 319 12.65 -7.35 -23.63
C LYS A 319 13.45 -6.05 -23.79
N ILE A 320 13.66 -5.30 -22.70
CA ILE A 320 14.49 -4.09 -22.74
C ILE A 320 15.93 -4.47 -23.02
N LYS A 321 16.43 -5.54 -22.38
CA LYS A 321 17.79 -6.04 -22.59
C LYS A 321 18.03 -6.42 -24.05
N GLU A 322 17.06 -7.05 -24.70
CA GLU A 322 17.11 -7.42 -26.12
C GLU A 322 17.14 -6.19 -27.04
N THR A 323 16.45 -5.11 -26.66
CA THR A 323 16.36 -3.90 -27.47
C THR A 323 17.57 -2.97 -27.28
N SER A 324 18.04 -2.81 -26.05
CA SER A 324 19.18 -1.95 -25.69
C SER A 324 19.84 -2.41 -24.40
N ALA A 325 20.99 -3.09 -24.52
CA ALA A 325 21.79 -3.52 -23.38
C ALA A 325 22.21 -2.35 -22.47
N HIS A 326 22.56 -1.20 -23.06
CA HIS A 326 22.96 -0.01 -22.30
C HIS A 326 21.80 0.58 -21.49
N SER A 327 20.61 0.68 -22.10
CA SER A 327 19.41 1.18 -21.40
C SER A 327 19.00 0.23 -20.27
N TYR A 328 19.11 -1.08 -20.51
CA TYR A 328 18.85 -2.09 -19.48
C TYR A 328 19.79 -1.96 -18.29
N GLU A 329 21.10 -1.84 -18.52
CA GLU A 329 22.09 -1.69 -17.44
C GLU A 329 21.84 -0.41 -16.62
N LYS A 330 21.55 0.71 -17.30
CA LYS A 330 21.19 1.97 -16.64
C LYS A 330 19.91 1.82 -15.80
N LEU A 331 18.89 1.16 -16.35
CA LEU A 331 17.64 0.89 -15.61
C LEU A 331 17.89 0.01 -14.39
N CYS A 332 18.67 -1.06 -14.51
CA CYS A 332 19.03 -1.92 -13.38
C CYS A 332 19.76 -1.17 -12.26
N ASN A 333 20.66 -0.24 -12.61
CA ASN A 333 21.35 0.60 -11.63
C ASN A 333 20.35 1.49 -10.86
N TYR A 334 19.40 2.12 -11.55
CA TYR A 334 18.36 2.92 -10.88
C TYR A 334 17.38 2.07 -10.08
N THR A 335 16.99 0.89 -10.58
CA THR A 335 16.15 -0.04 -9.83
C THR A 335 16.80 -0.40 -8.51
N LYS A 336 18.11 -0.68 -8.50
CA LYS A 336 18.85 -0.96 -7.27
C LYS A 336 18.79 0.22 -6.29
N ILE A 337 19.05 1.44 -6.76
CA ILE A 337 18.94 2.65 -5.94
C ILE A 337 17.53 2.78 -5.37
N LEU A 338 16.50 2.65 -6.20
CA LEU A 338 15.10 2.76 -5.79
C LEU A 338 14.73 1.67 -4.78
N SER A 339 15.23 0.45 -4.92
CA SER A 339 15.06 -0.63 -3.96
C SER A 339 15.77 -0.38 -2.62
N ASP A 340 16.98 0.17 -2.65
CA ASP A 340 17.72 0.57 -1.43
C ASP A 340 16.94 1.61 -0.59
N PHE A 341 16.04 2.37 -1.22
CA PHE A 341 15.13 3.31 -0.54
C PHE A 341 13.70 2.80 -0.37
N GLY A 342 13.41 1.55 -0.72
CA GLY A 342 12.07 0.96 -0.63
C GLY A 342 11.03 1.66 -1.49
N VAL A 343 11.45 2.27 -2.61
CA VAL A 343 10.55 2.83 -3.63
C VAL A 343 10.03 1.72 -4.54
N ILE A 344 10.90 0.74 -4.82
CA ILE A 344 10.58 -0.48 -5.57
C ILE A 344 10.93 -1.68 -4.70
N LEU A 345 10.04 -2.66 -4.70
CA LEU A 345 10.17 -3.88 -3.96
C LEU A 345 10.49 -5.05 -4.91
N THR A 346 10.89 -6.18 -4.36
CA THR A 346 11.21 -7.41 -5.09
C THR A 346 10.47 -8.58 -4.49
N SER A 347 9.76 -9.34 -5.31
CA SER A 347 9.07 -10.56 -4.89
C SER A 347 10.08 -11.65 -4.51
N ASN A 348 9.62 -12.72 -3.85
CA ASN A 348 10.45 -13.89 -3.58
C ASN A 348 10.91 -14.63 -4.85
N TYR A 349 10.30 -14.32 -6.00
CA TYR A 349 10.64 -14.87 -7.32
C TYR A 349 11.51 -13.93 -8.16
N GLY A 350 11.86 -12.75 -7.63
CA GLY A 350 12.71 -11.77 -8.31
C GLY A 350 11.97 -10.79 -9.21
N ASP A 351 10.64 -10.80 -9.24
CA ASP A 351 9.85 -9.81 -9.95
C ASP A 351 9.88 -8.46 -9.22
N LEU A 352 9.78 -7.35 -9.94
CA LEU A 352 9.70 -6.02 -9.32
C LEU A 352 8.26 -5.70 -8.95
N ILE A 353 8.07 -5.25 -7.71
CA ILE A 353 6.79 -4.84 -7.14
C ILE A 353 6.85 -3.32 -6.94
N ILE A 354 5.92 -2.61 -7.56
CA ILE A 354 5.82 -1.17 -7.49
C ILE A 354 4.52 -0.80 -6.78
N PRO A 355 4.56 -0.18 -5.58
CA PRO A 355 3.34 0.22 -4.90
C PRO A 355 2.50 1.15 -5.77
N LYS A 356 1.17 0.94 -5.86
CA LYS A 356 0.31 1.78 -6.73
C LYS A 356 0.41 3.27 -6.40
N MET A 357 0.51 3.58 -5.11
CA MET A 357 0.68 4.95 -4.63
C MET A 357 1.94 5.65 -5.18
N LEU A 358 2.91 4.91 -5.71
CA LEU A 358 4.12 5.49 -6.27
C LEU A 358 3.80 6.44 -7.43
N GLN A 359 2.83 6.11 -8.27
CA GLN A 359 2.48 6.94 -9.43
C GLN A 359 1.98 8.32 -8.98
N GLU A 360 1.05 8.37 -8.03
CA GLU A 360 0.53 9.63 -7.48
C GLU A 360 1.62 10.46 -6.79
N VAL A 361 2.48 9.79 -6.01
CA VAL A 361 3.59 10.45 -5.32
C VAL A 361 4.62 10.98 -6.30
N PHE A 362 4.91 10.24 -7.37
CA PHE A 362 5.82 10.64 -8.42
C PHE A 362 5.29 11.85 -9.19
N ASP A 363 4.01 11.83 -9.58
CA ASP A 363 3.35 12.96 -10.24
C ASP A 363 3.35 14.22 -9.37
N GLU A 364 3.13 14.08 -8.06
CA GLU A 364 3.24 15.18 -7.10
C GLU A 364 4.68 15.71 -6.99
N ALA A 365 5.66 14.81 -6.94
CA ALA A 365 7.06 15.17 -6.80
C ALA A 365 7.59 15.96 -8.01
N ILE A 366 7.17 15.61 -9.24
CA ILE A 366 7.58 16.32 -10.46
C ILE A 366 6.83 17.64 -10.66
N LYS A 367 5.58 17.76 -10.20
CA LYS A 367 4.77 19.00 -10.33
C LYS A 367 5.12 20.07 -9.29
N GLY A 368 5.74 19.70 -8.16
CA GLY A 368 6.05 20.59 -7.04
C GLY A 368 7.50 20.54 -6.53
N GLY A 369 8.43 19.97 -7.31
CA GLY A 369 9.85 19.83 -6.95
C GLY A 369 10.75 21.00 -7.39
N ALA A 370 12.05 20.92 -7.05
CA ALA A 370 13.06 21.91 -7.47
C ALA A 370 13.49 21.78 -8.95
N LEU A 371 13.01 20.73 -9.63
CA LEU A 371 13.25 20.42 -11.02
C LEU A 371 11.89 20.35 -11.73
N GLU A 372 11.58 21.33 -12.56
CA GLU A 372 10.39 21.25 -13.42
C GLU A 372 10.72 20.27 -14.55
N LEU A 373 10.07 19.11 -14.55
CA LEU A 373 10.27 18.07 -15.57
C LEU A 373 9.05 18.01 -16.48
N LYS A 374 9.26 18.23 -17.77
CA LYS A 374 8.27 17.97 -18.80
C LYS A 374 8.59 16.63 -19.45
N ILE A 375 7.60 15.74 -19.48
CA ILE A 375 7.65 14.49 -20.20
C ILE A 375 6.83 14.64 -21.48
N PHE A 376 7.35 14.13 -22.59
CA PHE A 376 6.72 14.19 -23.90
C PHE A 376 6.10 12.85 -24.28
N GLU A 377 4.80 12.85 -24.53
CA GLU A 377 4.08 11.65 -25.00
C GLU A 377 4.19 11.46 -26.52
N SER A 378 4.46 12.54 -27.26
CA SER A 378 4.57 12.54 -28.72
C SER A 378 5.39 13.74 -29.22
N GLU A 379 5.77 13.72 -30.49
CA GLU A 379 6.40 14.85 -31.17
C GLU A 379 5.56 16.14 -31.10
N LEU A 380 4.24 16.03 -31.18
CA LEU A 380 3.34 17.19 -31.12
C LEU A 380 3.34 17.84 -29.73
N ASP A 381 3.38 17.04 -28.67
CA ASP A 381 3.47 17.54 -27.29
C ASP A 381 4.82 18.23 -27.05
N ALA A 382 5.91 17.66 -27.58
CA ALA A 382 7.24 18.27 -27.52
C ALA A 382 7.33 19.58 -28.31
N GLU A 383 6.82 19.60 -29.55
CA GLU A 383 6.81 20.81 -30.39
C GLU A 383 5.97 21.92 -29.73
N ALA A 384 4.78 21.61 -29.22
CA ALA A 384 3.93 22.57 -28.51
C ALA A 384 4.63 23.14 -27.27
N PHE A 385 5.31 22.31 -26.48
CA PHE A 385 6.06 22.77 -25.33
C PHE A 385 7.23 23.69 -25.71
N ILE A 386 8.02 23.32 -26.73
CA ILE A 386 9.14 24.15 -27.20
C ILE A 386 8.61 25.49 -27.72
N GLU A 387 7.53 25.47 -28.51
CA GLU A 387 6.89 26.67 -29.03
C GLU A 387 6.40 27.58 -27.89
N GLU A 388 5.74 27.01 -26.88
CA GLU A 388 5.26 27.75 -25.71
C GLU A 388 6.42 28.34 -24.89
N ALA A 389 7.49 27.58 -24.67
CA ALA A 389 8.67 28.03 -23.94
C ALA A 389 9.37 29.20 -24.65
N MET A 390 9.50 29.12 -25.99
CA MET A 390 10.08 30.20 -26.80
C MET A 390 9.17 31.42 -26.88
N ALA A 391 7.85 31.23 -26.99
CA ALA A 391 6.88 32.33 -27.07
C ALA A 391 6.83 33.18 -25.78
N LYS A 392 7.23 32.61 -24.64
CA LYS A 392 7.38 33.33 -23.37
C LYS A 392 8.61 34.22 -23.30
N ALA A 393 9.55 34.12 -24.25
CA ALA A 393 10.76 34.92 -24.26
C ALA A 393 10.47 36.41 -24.48
N THR A 394 11.08 37.25 -23.66
CA THR A 394 10.92 38.71 -23.72
C THR A 394 12.12 39.42 -24.35
N SER A 395 13.30 38.79 -24.31
CA SER A 395 14.57 39.40 -24.70
C SER A 395 15.45 38.49 -25.55
N ASN A 396 15.61 37.22 -25.15
CA ASN A 396 16.51 36.32 -25.87
C ASN A 396 16.14 34.85 -25.76
N ILE A 397 16.50 34.12 -26.80
CA ILE A 397 16.53 32.67 -26.84
C ILE A 397 17.94 32.24 -27.23
N LYS A 398 18.48 31.25 -26.53
CA LYS A 398 19.74 30.61 -26.89
C LYS A 398 19.50 29.13 -27.08
N ILE A 399 20.05 28.59 -28.15
CA ILE A 399 19.96 27.17 -28.48
C ILE A 399 21.36 26.61 -28.54
N TRP A 400 21.63 25.66 -27.65
CA TRP A 400 22.84 24.85 -27.67
C TRP A 400 22.45 23.42 -28.04
N ASP A 401 22.59 23.06 -29.31
CA ASP A 401 22.24 21.72 -29.78
C ASP A 401 23.17 21.35 -30.96
N PRO A 402 23.91 20.23 -30.89
CA PRO A 402 24.80 19.80 -31.97
C PRO A 402 24.09 19.42 -33.27
N TYR A 403 22.77 19.25 -33.23
CA TYR A 403 21.96 18.78 -34.35
C TYR A 403 20.77 19.71 -34.63
N VAL A 404 20.94 21.04 -34.48
CA VAL A 404 19.94 22.01 -34.97
C VAL A 404 19.63 21.71 -36.44
N SER A 405 18.34 21.59 -36.75
CA SER A 405 17.85 21.28 -38.09
C SER A 405 16.92 22.38 -38.61
N THR A 406 16.51 22.26 -39.88
CA THR A 406 15.49 23.15 -40.47
C THR A 406 14.17 23.10 -39.72
N ARG A 407 13.83 21.98 -39.05
CA ARG A 407 12.65 21.88 -38.17
C ARG A 407 12.79 22.81 -36.97
N THR A 408 13.94 22.78 -36.28
CA THR A 408 14.22 23.68 -35.16
C THR A 408 14.11 25.15 -35.58
N LEU A 409 14.66 25.50 -36.75
CA LEU A 409 14.59 26.87 -37.29
C LEU A 409 13.15 27.32 -37.60
N ARG A 410 12.30 26.41 -38.09
CA ARG A 410 10.87 26.70 -38.31
C ARG A 410 10.11 26.93 -37.01
N ILE A 411 10.44 26.18 -35.95
CA ILE A 411 9.87 26.39 -34.62
C ILE A 411 10.24 27.81 -34.15
N ILE A 412 11.51 28.18 -34.21
CA ILE A 412 11.96 29.55 -33.86
C ILE A 412 11.17 30.60 -34.66
N GLU A 413 11.06 30.45 -35.98
CA GLU A 413 10.35 31.40 -36.85
C GLU A 413 8.88 31.59 -36.43
N LYS A 414 8.19 30.53 -35.99
CA LYS A 414 6.79 30.58 -35.57
C LYS A 414 6.61 31.12 -34.14
N SER A 415 7.55 30.85 -33.25
CA SER A 415 7.33 31.05 -31.81
C SER A 415 7.74 32.43 -31.31
N ILE A 416 8.63 33.14 -32.00
CA ILE A 416 9.23 34.35 -31.45
C ILE A 416 8.65 35.62 -32.07
N ASN A 417 8.69 36.71 -31.29
CA ASN A 417 8.47 38.04 -31.84
C ASN A 417 9.81 38.59 -32.39
N PRO A 418 9.97 38.74 -33.73
CA PRO A 418 11.23 39.10 -34.35
C PRO A 418 11.75 40.50 -33.96
N ASN A 419 10.88 41.37 -33.47
CA ASN A 419 11.25 42.74 -33.11
C ASN A 419 11.88 42.82 -31.70
N SER A 420 11.47 41.95 -30.78
CA SER A 420 11.84 42.02 -29.37
C SER A 420 12.82 40.95 -28.91
N VAL A 421 12.88 39.80 -29.59
CA VAL A 421 13.68 38.65 -29.14
C VAL A 421 14.89 38.42 -30.04
N GLY A 422 16.09 38.42 -29.46
CA GLY A 422 17.31 37.97 -30.12
C GLY A 422 17.50 36.45 -30.01
N VAL A 423 18.06 35.82 -31.04
CA VAL A 423 18.33 34.38 -31.07
C VAL A 423 19.81 34.12 -31.19
N GLU A 424 20.37 33.29 -30.32
CA GLU A 424 21.76 32.82 -30.41
C GLU A 424 21.80 31.31 -30.59
N ILE A 425 22.51 30.82 -31.60
CA ILE A 425 22.56 29.40 -31.95
C ILE A 425 24.01 28.91 -31.90
N LEU A 426 24.27 27.89 -31.08
CA LEU A 426 25.51 27.14 -31.05
C LEU A 426 25.23 25.70 -31.48
N SER A 427 25.75 25.29 -32.64
CA SER A 427 25.48 23.98 -33.25
C SER A 427 26.71 23.43 -33.97
N SER A 428 26.59 22.23 -34.52
CA SER A 428 27.66 21.51 -35.23
C SER A 428 27.25 21.09 -36.64
N GLN A 429 26.10 21.59 -37.13
CA GLN A 429 25.57 21.32 -38.45
C GLN A 429 25.77 22.53 -39.38
N PRO A 430 26.78 22.56 -40.26
CA PRO A 430 26.94 23.68 -41.19
C PRO A 430 25.87 23.73 -42.29
N ILE A 431 25.05 22.68 -42.45
CA ILE A 431 24.02 22.60 -43.50
C ILE A 431 22.88 23.61 -43.32
N ILE A 432 22.64 24.11 -42.11
CA ILE A 432 21.52 25.03 -41.81
C ILE A 432 21.85 26.51 -42.05
N ILE A 433 23.05 26.82 -42.56
CA ILE A 433 23.54 28.20 -42.70
C ILE A 433 22.68 29.00 -43.68
N ASP A 434 22.23 28.40 -44.78
CA ASP A 434 21.42 29.07 -45.79
C ASP A 434 20.02 29.40 -45.25
N GLU A 435 19.43 28.52 -44.45
CA GLU A 435 18.18 28.80 -43.74
C GLU A 435 18.34 29.88 -42.66
N ILE A 436 19.46 29.89 -41.93
CA ILE A 436 19.76 30.97 -40.97
C ILE A 436 19.83 32.32 -41.68
N LEU A 437 20.51 32.40 -42.83
CA LEU A 437 20.58 33.62 -43.65
C LEU A 437 19.19 34.06 -44.11
N THR A 438 18.33 33.11 -44.49
CA THR A 438 16.94 33.39 -44.88
C THR A 438 16.15 34.00 -43.73
N LEU A 439 16.31 33.50 -42.50
CA LEU A 439 15.65 34.06 -41.31
C LEU A 439 16.19 35.45 -40.94
N ILE A 440 17.50 35.66 -41.06
CA ILE A 440 18.14 36.98 -40.89
C ILE A 440 17.56 37.98 -41.90
N MET A 441 17.40 37.58 -43.17
CA MET A 441 16.79 38.41 -44.21
C MET A 441 15.31 38.74 -43.95
N LYS A 442 14.59 37.87 -43.21
CA LYS A 442 13.23 38.13 -42.73
C LYS A 442 13.16 39.07 -41.52
N GLY A 443 14.31 39.58 -41.06
CA GLY A 443 14.41 40.54 -39.95
C GLY A 443 14.59 39.90 -38.57
N ILE A 444 14.80 38.58 -38.49
CA ILE A 444 15.06 37.92 -37.22
C ILE A 444 16.51 38.19 -36.79
N LYS A 445 16.69 38.70 -35.57
CA LYS A 445 18.01 38.99 -34.99
C LYS A 445 18.70 37.69 -34.55
N ILE A 446 19.41 37.04 -35.46
CA ILE A 446 20.12 35.78 -35.20
C ILE A 446 21.64 35.99 -35.16
N LYS A 447 22.30 35.45 -34.14
CA LYS A 447 23.74 35.18 -34.08
C LYS A 447 23.94 33.68 -34.02
N ALA A 448 24.71 33.11 -34.94
CA ALA A 448 24.92 31.68 -35.02
C ALA A 448 26.41 31.35 -35.17
N LYS A 449 26.87 30.35 -34.41
CA LYS A 449 28.20 29.76 -34.50
C LYS A 449 28.06 28.26 -34.71
N MET A 450 28.65 27.76 -35.79
CA MET A 450 28.76 26.34 -36.08
C MET A 450 30.18 25.89 -35.80
N VAL A 451 30.37 24.95 -34.87
CA VAL A 451 31.69 24.38 -34.53
C VAL A 451 31.67 22.90 -34.82
N TYR A 452 32.50 22.42 -35.74
CA TYR A 452 32.46 21.02 -36.15
C TYR A 452 33.79 20.50 -36.66
N GLN A 453 33.98 19.19 -36.62
CA GLN A 453 35.06 18.50 -37.32
C GLN A 453 34.47 17.66 -38.45
N LYS A 454 34.93 17.91 -39.69
CA LYS A 454 34.47 17.13 -40.85
C LYS A 454 35.26 15.83 -40.96
N LYS A 455 34.58 14.68 -40.87
CA LYS A 455 35.15 13.35 -41.15
C LYS A 455 34.33 12.66 -42.24
N GLY A 456 34.82 12.73 -43.47
CA GLY A 456 34.08 12.28 -44.66
C GLY A 456 32.81 13.11 -44.84
N GLU A 457 31.67 12.44 -44.88
CA GLU A 457 30.34 13.05 -44.99
C GLU A 457 29.74 13.47 -43.63
N LYS A 458 30.38 13.10 -42.51
CA LYS A 458 29.86 13.37 -41.17
C LYS A 458 30.47 14.63 -40.55
N TYR A 459 29.62 15.39 -39.85
CA TYR A 459 30.03 16.49 -38.98
C TYR A 459 30.05 16.00 -37.54
N LEU A 460 31.22 16.04 -36.91
CA LEU A 460 31.40 15.70 -35.50
C LEU A 460 31.34 16.95 -34.66
N SER A 461 30.59 16.87 -33.57
CA SER A 461 30.42 17.96 -32.61
C SER A 461 31.49 17.90 -31.50
N PRO A 462 31.99 19.06 -31.01
CA PRO A 462 32.74 19.11 -29.76
C PRO A 462 31.86 18.95 -28.50
N PHE A 463 30.55 19.12 -28.64
CA PHE A 463 29.59 19.09 -27.53
C PHE A 463 28.44 18.11 -27.78
N HIS A 464 27.87 17.58 -26.69
CA HIS A 464 26.68 16.73 -26.69
C HIS A 464 25.47 17.42 -26.02
N ASP A 465 25.66 18.67 -25.64
CA ASP A 465 24.72 19.52 -24.92
C ASP A 465 23.46 19.83 -25.73
N ARG A 466 22.31 19.88 -25.06
CA ARG A 466 20.98 20.07 -25.67
C ARG A 466 20.15 20.99 -24.78
N TYR A 467 20.41 22.29 -24.91
CA TYR A 467 19.78 23.30 -24.07
C TYR A 467 18.95 24.29 -24.89
N LEU A 468 17.77 24.62 -24.35
CA LEU A 468 17.00 25.80 -24.68
C LEU A 468 17.08 26.77 -23.51
N ILE A 469 17.65 27.96 -23.74
CA ILE A 469 17.82 29.00 -22.72
C ILE A 469 16.91 30.17 -23.08
N VAL A 470 16.02 30.54 -22.16
CA VAL A 470 15.07 31.64 -22.33
C VAL A 470 15.40 32.76 -21.34
N ASP A 471 15.57 33.97 -21.87
CA ASP A 471 15.81 35.21 -21.11
C ASP A 471 16.96 35.14 -20.10
N HIS A 472 18.04 34.42 -20.43
CA HIS A 472 19.18 34.16 -19.54
C HIS A 472 18.84 33.51 -18.19
N ARG A 473 17.60 33.01 -18.02
CA ARG A 473 17.07 32.61 -16.71
C ARG A 473 16.59 31.17 -16.71
N TYR A 474 15.81 30.79 -17.71
CA TYR A 474 15.20 29.46 -17.77
C TYR A 474 16.02 28.58 -18.71
N VAL A 475 16.72 27.60 -18.15
CA VAL A 475 17.56 26.68 -18.92
C VAL A 475 16.92 25.30 -18.90
N TRP A 476 16.35 24.92 -20.05
CA TRP A 476 15.78 23.60 -20.28
C TRP A 476 16.82 22.69 -20.90
N HIS A 477 17.09 21.55 -20.26
CA HIS A 477 17.88 20.46 -20.82
C HIS A 477 16.98 19.40 -21.43
N PHE A 478 17.23 19.06 -22.69
CA PHE A 478 16.50 18.03 -23.40
C PHE A 478 17.32 16.74 -23.47
N GLY A 479 16.69 15.62 -23.14
CA GLY A 479 17.28 14.29 -23.42
C GLY A 479 17.62 14.10 -24.91
N PRO A 480 16.67 14.31 -25.83
CA PRO A 480 16.88 14.29 -27.28
C PRO A 480 17.28 15.67 -27.83
N SER A 481 17.78 15.73 -29.08
CA SER A 481 17.92 17.02 -29.77
C SER A 481 16.54 17.66 -29.97
N LEU A 482 16.48 18.99 -30.02
CA LEU A 482 15.21 19.71 -30.10
C LEU A 482 14.37 19.28 -31.32
N HIS A 483 15.00 18.90 -32.43
CA HIS A 483 14.29 18.45 -33.63
C HIS A 483 13.67 17.04 -33.51
N ALA A 484 14.21 16.22 -32.61
CA ALA A 484 13.84 14.83 -32.41
C ALA A 484 13.04 14.61 -31.11
N ALA A 485 12.76 15.69 -30.38
CA ALA A 485 12.05 15.60 -29.12
C ALA A 485 10.63 15.05 -29.33
N GLY A 486 10.28 14.02 -28.56
CA GLY A 486 8.98 13.35 -28.63
C GLY A 486 8.86 12.31 -29.74
N GLU A 487 9.91 12.06 -30.54
CA GLU A 487 9.94 10.94 -31.50
C GLU A 487 9.86 9.59 -30.75
N LYS A 488 10.38 9.56 -29.53
CA LYS A 488 10.21 8.45 -28.59
C LYS A 488 9.33 8.90 -27.44
N ALA A 489 8.39 8.03 -27.07
CA ALA A 489 7.56 8.28 -25.90
C ALA A 489 8.42 8.41 -24.63
N TRP A 490 8.03 9.34 -23.75
CA TRP A 490 8.63 9.60 -22.44
C TRP A 490 10.04 10.21 -22.48
N GLU A 491 10.41 10.82 -23.60
CA GLU A 491 11.51 11.78 -23.62
C GLU A 491 11.19 12.98 -22.74
N THR A 492 12.23 13.64 -22.22
CA THR A 492 12.05 14.67 -21.20
C THR A 492 12.81 15.94 -21.51
N ALA A 493 12.25 17.05 -21.02
CA ALA A 493 12.94 18.30 -20.82
C ALA A 493 12.95 18.62 -19.32
N SER A 494 14.10 18.99 -18.77
CA SER A 494 14.27 19.36 -17.35
C SER A 494 14.65 20.82 -17.25
N LEU A 495 13.92 21.61 -16.47
CA LEU A 495 14.31 22.97 -16.12
C LEU A 495 15.34 22.91 -14.99
N PHE A 496 16.49 23.53 -15.20
CA PHE A 496 17.51 23.60 -14.17
C PHE A 496 17.26 24.72 -13.15
N PRO A 497 17.65 24.49 -11.87
CA PRO A 497 17.67 25.53 -10.86
C PRO A 497 18.55 26.72 -11.27
N GLU A 498 18.18 27.93 -10.85
CA GLU A 498 18.83 29.18 -11.28
C GLU A 498 20.36 29.19 -11.11
N GLN A 499 20.88 28.60 -10.03
CA GLN A 499 22.33 28.53 -9.79
C GLN A 499 23.06 27.69 -10.83
N PHE A 500 22.48 26.56 -11.22
CA PHE A 500 23.05 25.69 -12.25
C PHE A 500 22.84 26.28 -13.65
N ALA A 501 21.69 26.91 -13.88
CA ALA A 501 21.38 27.64 -15.10
C ALA A 501 22.44 28.70 -15.43
N LYS A 502 22.98 29.42 -14.42
CA LYS A 502 24.08 30.39 -14.60
C LYS A 502 25.35 29.73 -15.13
N ILE A 503 25.74 28.57 -14.60
CA ILE A 503 26.93 27.83 -15.06
C ILE A 503 26.77 27.40 -16.52
N ILE A 504 25.59 26.88 -16.89
CA ILE A 504 25.29 26.48 -18.27
C ILE A 504 25.30 27.69 -19.21
N LEU A 505 24.74 28.81 -18.77
CA LEU A 505 24.76 30.06 -19.54
C LEU A 505 26.20 30.55 -19.75
N ASP A 506 27.03 30.56 -18.71
CA ASP A 506 28.44 30.97 -18.80
C ASP A 506 29.21 30.06 -19.76
N ALA A 507 28.98 28.75 -19.72
CA ALA A 507 29.57 27.79 -20.65
C ALA A 507 29.09 27.99 -22.09
N PHE A 508 27.80 28.28 -22.29
CA PHE A 508 27.25 28.62 -23.60
C PHE A 508 27.91 29.88 -24.16
N LEU A 509 27.96 30.95 -23.36
CA LEU A 509 28.56 32.23 -23.75
C LEU A 509 30.05 32.06 -24.03
N TYR A 510 30.78 31.34 -23.17
CA TYR A 510 32.18 31.00 -23.40
C TYR A 510 32.36 30.35 -24.76
N ASN A 511 31.62 29.29 -25.08
CA ASN A 511 31.76 28.58 -26.35
C ASN A 511 31.29 29.40 -27.57
N LEU A 512 30.21 30.18 -27.42
CA LEU A 512 29.67 31.03 -28.48
C LEU A 512 30.62 32.18 -28.82
N TYR A 513 31.28 32.78 -27.83
CA TYR A 513 32.19 33.92 -28.00
C TYR A 513 33.67 33.52 -28.06
N ARG A 514 33.99 32.25 -27.84
CA ARG A 514 35.34 31.70 -28.03
C ARG A 514 35.83 31.95 -29.45
N ASN A 515 37.05 32.46 -29.57
CA ASN A 515 37.64 32.87 -30.83
C ASN A 515 37.80 31.68 -31.80
N ALA A 516 37.61 31.92 -33.10
CA ALA A 516 37.67 30.89 -34.13
C ALA A 516 39.06 30.23 -34.29
N GLU A 517 40.14 30.98 -34.07
CA GLU A 517 41.52 30.48 -34.08
C GLU A 517 41.78 29.49 -32.94
N GLU A 518 41.19 29.70 -31.76
CA GLU A 518 41.31 28.76 -30.65
C GLU A 518 40.60 27.43 -30.96
N TRP A 519 39.40 27.50 -31.56
CA TRP A 519 38.71 26.29 -32.04
C TRP A 519 39.50 25.55 -33.13
N LYS A 520 40.19 26.28 -34.02
CA LYS A 520 41.07 25.69 -35.03
C LYS A 520 42.28 25.00 -34.40
N GLN A 521 42.86 25.56 -33.33
CA GLN A 521 43.94 24.93 -32.57
C GLN A 521 43.50 23.59 -31.96
N ASP A 522 42.24 23.50 -31.54
CA ASP A 522 41.62 22.26 -31.05
C ASP A 522 41.20 21.29 -32.17
N GLY A 523 41.43 21.64 -33.45
CA GLY A 523 41.15 20.80 -34.60
C GLY A 523 39.73 20.90 -35.16
N TYR A 524 38.99 21.96 -34.80
CA TYR A 524 37.63 22.23 -35.27
C TYR A 524 37.58 23.31 -36.36
N GLN A 525 36.54 23.25 -37.18
CA GLN A 525 36.15 24.28 -38.14
C GLN A 525 35.05 25.14 -37.53
N VAL A 526 35.04 26.43 -37.86
CA VAL A 526 34.07 27.39 -37.34
C VAL A 526 33.43 28.18 -38.48
N ILE A 527 32.11 28.32 -38.44
CA ILE A 527 31.33 29.26 -39.27
C ILE A 527 30.54 30.18 -38.35
N GLU A 528 30.66 31.49 -38.54
CA GLU A 528 29.91 32.50 -37.78
C GLU A 528 28.99 33.28 -38.72
N LYS A 529 27.76 33.54 -38.27
CA LYS A 529 26.77 34.39 -38.94
C LYS A 529 26.10 35.29 -37.90
N GLU A 530 25.94 36.57 -38.22
CA GLU A 530 25.33 37.52 -37.31
C GLU A 530 24.44 38.50 -38.09
N PHE A 531 23.33 38.89 -37.47
CA PHE A 531 22.49 39.96 -37.98
C PHE A 531 23.26 41.28 -37.94
N GLU A 532 23.60 41.80 -39.11
CA GLU A 532 24.12 43.17 -39.24
C GLU A 532 22.94 44.11 -39.47
N SER A 533 22.72 45.06 -38.55
CA SER A 533 21.70 46.10 -38.78
C SER A 533 22.09 46.88 -40.03
N ARG A 534 21.31 46.73 -41.11
CA ARG A 534 21.40 47.66 -42.25
C ARG A 534 21.00 49.04 -41.72
N VAL A 535 22.01 49.89 -41.51
CA VAL A 535 21.86 51.32 -41.19
C VAL A 535 21.13 52.01 -42.32
#